data_AF-A0A8I1SI10-F1
#
_entry.id   AF-A0A8I1SI10-F1
#
_cell.length_a   1.000
_cell.length_b   1.000
_cell.length_c   1.000
_cell.angle_alpha   90.00
_cell.angle_beta   90.00
_cell.angle_gamma   90.00
#
_symmetry.space_group_name_H-M   'P 1'
#
loop_
_entity.id
_entity.type
_entity.pdbx_description
1 polymer ?
#
loop_
_entity_poly.entity_id
_entity_poly.type
_entity_poly.pdbx_seq_one_letter_code
_entity_poly.pdbx_strand_id
1 'polypeptide(L)'
;MRLRPHTDDGARIVIDKGPFTDTLIRQFPKLTVAEGSSKFRALLIGGISALVACIGLLVWFGVPITAELLSNVYPRDSEIRLGEIARDQIISAFALENEENDEEVVCVPNADAMRGLDQIMHQLIKSGDLDYTYEITVIRSDMANAIALPGGQIVLFSDLLQMATSPEGLAGVLAHEIGHTEMHHGLRKMFYGIGLGQLIWLFGGGLDAPIDLLFQHSYSRQMEHDADLYALDLLGKAKVTSHDLAALLEKMSRQRTRNGLQNTIPEFLSSHPDTDGRSALFKEARLTGKVDIPYADWLAIENICRF
;
A
#
# COMPACT_ATOMS: atom_id res chain seq x y z
N MET A 1 49.56 -32.35 28.40
CA MET A 1 48.48 -33.37 28.36
C MET A 1 47.58 -33.12 29.56
N ARG A 2 46.34 -32.69 29.33
CA ARG A 2 45.37 -32.44 30.42
C ARG A 2 44.13 -33.30 30.17
N LEU A 3 43.70 -34.07 31.17
CA LEU A 3 42.45 -34.80 31.17
C LEU A 3 41.36 -33.86 31.71
N ARG A 4 40.33 -33.59 30.91
CA ARG A 4 39.13 -32.89 31.37
C ARG A 4 37.97 -33.87 31.44
N PRO A 5 37.30 -34.03 32.58
CA PRO A 5 36.03 -34.74 32.62
C PRO A 5 34.98 -33.84 31.95
N HIS A 6 34.34 -34.34 30.89
CA HIS A 6 33.07 -33.82 30.44
C HIS A 6 32.06 -34.96 30.57
N THR A 7 30.91 -34.64 31.13
CA THR A 7 29.77 -35.55 31.21
C THR A 7 29.33 -35.88 29.79
N ASP A 8 29.31 -37.18 29.51
CA ASP A 8 28.85 -37.86 28.30
C ASP A 8 29.86 -37.92 27.12
N ASP A 9 30.22 -39.18 26.80
CA ASP A 9 31.05 -39.67 25.67
C ASP A 9 32.58 -39.86 25.85
N GLY A 10 33.04 -40.19 27.05
CA GLY A 10 34.35 -40.81 27.28
C GLY A 10 35.54 -39.86 27.58
N ALA A 11 36.63 -40.43 28.08
CA ALA A 11 37.81 -39.67 28.52
C ALA A 11 38.57 -39.05 27.32
N ARG A 12 38.67 -37.72 27.29
CA ARG A 12 39.40 -36.99 26.24
C ARG A 12 40.77 -36.53 26.72
N ILE A 13 41.78 -36.75 25.88
CA ILE A 13 43.14 -36.25 26.06
C ILE A 13 43.32 -35.02 25.18
N VAL A 14 43.57 -33.86 25.80
CA VAL A 14 43.93 -32.64 25.07
C VAL A 14 45.46 -32.48 25.08
N ILE A 15 46.04 -32.40 23.89
CA ILE A 15 47.48 -32.21 23.64
C ILE A 15 47.66 -30.87 22.93
N ASP A 16 48.56 -30.04 23.44
CA ASP A 16 48.88 -28.75 22.82
C ASP A 16 49.58 -28.97 21.47
N LYS A 17 49.41 -28.02 20.54
CA LYS A 17 49.94 -28.13 19.19
C LYS A 17 51.48 -28.06 19.22
N GLY A 18 52.14 -29.02 18.58
CA GLY A 18 53.61 -29.09 18.54
C GLY A 18 54.11 -30.29 17.73
N PRO A 19 55.44 -30.51 17.67
CA PRO A 19 56.06 -31.52 16.80
C PRO A 19 55.57 -32.95 17.07
N PHE A 20 55.27 -33.24 18.33
CA PHE A 20 54.70 -34.51 18.77
C PHE A 20 53.29 -34.74 18.20
N THR A 21 52.43 -33.72 18.26
CA THR A 21 51.05 -33.77 17.76
C THR A 21 51.04 -33.96 16.24
N ASP A 22 51.96 -33.31 15.52
CA ASP A 22 52.08 -33.48 14.05
C ASP A 22 52.51 -34.90 13.67
N THR A 23 53.40 -35.51 14.45
CA THR A 23 53.82 -36.91 14.25
C THR A 23 52.68 -37.88 14.53
N LEU A 24 51.91 -37.61 15.58
CA LEU A 24 50.74 -38.41 15.98
C LEU A 24 49.65 -38.40 14.90
N ILE A 25 49.34 -37.23 14.34
CA ILE A 25 48.34 -37.07 13.27
C ILE A 25 48.80 -37.76 11.98
N ARG A 26 50.10 -37.72 11.66
CA ARG A 26 50.65 -38.42 10.49
C ARG A 26 50.56 -39.95 10.61
N GLN A 27 50.86 -40.50 11.78
CA GLN A 27 50.81 -41.95 12.01
C GLN A 27 49.40 -42.48 12.19
N PHE A 28 48.52 -41.69 12.80
CA PHE A 28 47.15 -42.09 13.09
C PHE A 28 46.17 -41.02 12.59
N PRO A 29 45.96 -40.91 11.26
CA PRO A 29 45.12 -39.87 10.66
C PRO A 29 43.65 -39.94 11.08
N LYS A 30 43.22 -41.06 11.67
CA LYS A 30 41.88 -41.23 12.26
C LYS A 30 41.74 -40.64 13.68
N LEU A 31 42.80 -40.09 14.30
CA LEU A 31 42.70 -39.39 15.59
C LEU A 31 42.12 -37.98 15.45
N THR A 32 42.14 -37.40 14.25
CA THR A 32 41.53 -36.11 13.92
C THR A 32 40.19 -36.32 13.23
N VAL A 33 39.29 -37.11 13.82
CA VAL A 33 37.89 -37.04 13.41
C VAL A 33 37.32 -35.81 14.08
N ALA A 34 36.87 -34.83 13.30
CA ALA A 34 36.10 -33.70 13.80
C ALA A 34 34.69 -34.18 14.21
N GLU A 35 34.62 -35.11 15.16
CA GLU A 35 33.39 -35.65 15.71
C GLU A 35 32.79 -34.56 16.61
N GLY A 36 31.77 -33.88 16.08
CA GLY A 36 30.96 -32.94 16.84
C GLY A 36 30.57 -31.64 16.14
N SER A 37 31.16 -31.29 14.98
CA SER A 37 30.87 -29.99 14.34
C SER A 37 29.92 -30.05 13.15
N SER A 38 29.95 -31.11 12.33
CA SER A 38 29.15 -31.17 11.10
C SER A 38 27.66 -31.41 11.37
N LYS A 39 27.31 -32.35 12.25
CA LYS A 39 25.92 -32.64 12.62
C LYS A 39 25.26 -31.47 13.34
N PHE A 40 25.96 -30.83 14.29
CA PHE A 40 25.46 -29.64 14.98
C PHE A 40 25.28 -28.46 14.01
N ARG A 41 26.24 -28.20 13.12
CA ARG A 41 26.11 -27.17 12.07
C ARG A 41 24.96 -27.48 11.12
N ALA A 42 24.80 -28.74 10.69
CA ALA A 42 23.69 -29.15 9.82
C ALA A 42 22.33 -28.98 10.51
N LEU A 43 22.23 -29.32 11.80
CA LEU A 43 21.03 -29.12 12.61
C LEU A 43 20.72 -27.61 12.77
N LEU A 44 21.74 -26.80 13.05
CA LEU A 44 21.60 -25.36 13.23
C LEU A 44 21.19 -24.66 11.92
N ILE A 45 21.85 -25.00 10.80
CA ILE A 45 21.49 -24.50 9.47
C ILE A 45 20.06 -24.94 9.12
N GLY A 46 19.73 -26.22 9.30
CA GLY A 46 18.39 -26.75 9.06
C GLY A 46 17.31 -26.05 9.90
N GLY A 47 17.59 -25.79 11.17
CA GLY A 47 16.70 -25.05 12.07
C GLY A 47 16.48 -23.60 11.62
N ILE A 48 17.55 -22.89 11.26
CA ILE A 48 17.45 -21.51 10.74
C ILE A 48 16.68 -21.49 9.42
N SER A 49 16.98 -22.40 8.50
CA SER A 49 16.28 -22.49 7.22
C SER A 49 14.79 -22.79 7.41
N ALA A 50 14.43 -23.69 8.33
CA ALA A 50 13.04 -23.97 8.65
C ALA A 50 12.33 -22.76 9.26
N LEU A 51 12.99 -22.03 10.17
CA LEU A 51 12.45 -20.81 10.76
C LEU A 51 12.20 -19.74 9.70
N VAL A 52 13.18 -19.49 8.82
CA VAL A 52 13.04 -18.52 7.71
C VAL A 52 11.91 -18.93 6.77
N ALA A 53 11.78 -20.23 6.45
CA ALA A 53 10.68 -20.72 5.63
C ALA A 53 9.32 -20.52 6.32
N CYS A 54 9.22 -20.80 7.62
CA CYS A 54 7.99 -20.56 8.38
C CYS A 54 7.61 -19.07 8.44
N ILE A 55 8.58 -18.18 8.68
CA ILE A 55 8.35 -16.73 8.66
C ILE A 55 7.92 -16.29 7.25
N GLY A 56 8.59 -16.79 6.21
CA GLY A 56 8.21 -16.51 4.82
C GLY A 56 6.78 -16.94 4.50
N LEU A 57 6.35 -18.12 4.95
CA LEU A 57 4.97 -18.60 4.79
C LEU A 57 3.97 -17.73 5.59
N LEU A 58 4.33 -17.31 6.81
CA LEU A 58 3.50 -16.41 7.61
C LEU A 58 3.32 -15.05 6.94
N VAL A 59 4.40 -14.45 6.43
CA VAL A 59 4.34 -13.16 5.74
C VAL A 59 3.56 -13.28 4.43
N TRP A 60 3.79 -14.33 3.65
CA TRP A 60 3.21 -14.46 2.30
C TRP A 60 1.77 -14.94 2.31
N PHE A 61 1.38 -15.77 3.28
CA PHE A 61 0.04 -16.36 3.33
C PHE A 61 -0.70 -15.99 4.61
N GLY A 62 -0.03 -16.08 5.77
CA GLY A 62 -0.65 -15.81 7.07
C GLY A 62 -1.20 -14.39 7.17
N VAL A 63 -0.36 -13.37 6.97
CA VAL A 63 -0.72 -11.96 7.13
C VAL A 63 -1.79 -11.51 6.11
N PRO A 64 -1.70 -11.83 4.80
CA PRO A 64 -2.76 -11.48 3.86
C PRO A 64 -4.12 -12.09 4.21
N ILE A 65 -4.14 -13.38 4.57
CA ILE A 65 -5.39 -14.08 4.91
C ILE A 65 -6.02 -13.46 6.16
N THR A 66 -5.22 -13.18 7.20
CA THR A 66 -5.75 -12.55 8.42
C THR A 66 -6.22 -11.12 8.18
N ALA A 67 -5.50 -10.34 7.37
CA ALA A 67 -5.90 -8.98 7.01
C ALA A 67 -7.26 -8.95 6.28
N GLU A 68 -7.45 -9.85 5.32
CA GLU A 68 -8.73 -9.99 4.60
C GLU A 68 -9.86 -10.39 5.55
N LEU A 69 -9.66 -11.43 6.38
CA LEU A 69 -10.66 -11.88 7.34
C LEU A 69 -11.04 -10.77 8.33
N LEU A 70 -10.05 -10.08 8.89
CA LEU A 70 -10.27 -9.01 9.86
C LEU A 70 -11.01 -7.83 9.21
N SER A 71 -10.68 -7.48 7.96
CA SER A 71 -11.35 -6.38 7.26
C SER A 71 -12.85 -6.62 7.09
N ASN A 72 -13.25 -7.84 6.73
CA ASN A 72 -14.66 -8.16 6.46
C ASN A 72 -15.53 -8.24 7.73
N VAL A 73 -14.93 -8.42 8.91
CA VAL A 73 -15.64 -8.47 10.21
C VAL A 73 -15.47 -7.21 11.04
N TYR A 74 -14.68 -6.24 10.56
CA TYR A 74 -14.39 -5.03 11.30
C TYR A 74 -15.65 -4.15 11.39
N PRO A 75 -16.02 -3.64 12.58
CA PRO A 75 -17.23 -2.83 12.71
C PRO A 75 -17.14 -1.52 11.91
N ARG A 76 -18.16 -1.23 11.11
CA ARG A 76 -18.22 -0.04 10.23
C ARG A 76 -17.96 1.28 10.96
N ASP A 77 -18.61 1.50 12.12
CA ASP A 77 -18.39 2.71 12.92
C ASP A 77 -16.94 2.89 13.36
N SER A 78 -16.21 1.79 13.54
CA SER A 78 -14.79 1.83 13.89
C SER A 78 -13.94 2.09 12.66
N GLU A 79 -14.34 1.58 11.49
CA GLU A 79 -13.69 1.85 10.21
C GLU A 79 -13.77 3.34 9.84
N ILE A 80 -14.92 3.97 10.04
CA ILE A 80 -15.12 5.42 9.81
C ILE A 80 -14.18 6.25 10.68
N ARG A 81 -14.17 6.01 12.00
CA ARG A 81 -13.25 6.72 12.91
C ARG A 81 -11.78 6.50 12.56
N LEU A 82 -11.44 5.29 12.13
CA LEU A 82 -10.09 4.97 11.69
C LEU A 82 -9.72 5.76 10.42
N GLY A 83 -10.66 5.90 9.49
CA GLY A 83 -10.53 6.74 8.29
C GLY A 83 -10.28 8.20 8.62
N GLU A 84 -11.04 8.77 9.55
CA GLU A 84 -10.87 10.16 10.02
C GLU A 84 -9.46 10.38 10.58
N ILE A 85 -8.98 9.47 11.44
CA ILE A 85 -7.62 9.54 12.00
C ILE A 85 -6.56 9.43 10.89
N ALA A 86 -6.73 8.51 9.94
CA ALA A 86 -5.80 8.33 8.83
C ALA A 86 -5.75 9.58 7.93
N ARG A 87 -6.90 10.21 7.67
CA ARG A 87 -7.01 11.47 6.91
C ARG A 87 -6.23 12.58 7.62
N ASP A 88 -6.47 12.77 8.91
CA ASP A 88 -5.83 13.82 9.69
C ASP A 88 -4.30 13.61 9.78
N GLN A 89 -3.84 12.36 9.81
CA GLN A 89 -2.41 12.02 9.71
C GLN A 89 -1.81 12.37 8.35
N ILE A 90 -2.51 12.08 7.24
CA ILE A 90 -2.05 12.47 5.90
C ILE A 90 -1.97 14.00 5.79
N ILE A 91 -3.00 14.71 6.23
CA ILE A 91 -3.01 16.18 6.23
C ILE A 91 -1.81 16.71 7.04
N SER A 92 -1.56 16.14 8.22
CA SER A 92 -0.44 16.54 9.08
C SER A 92 0.91 16.26 8.43
N ALA A 93 1.07 15.12 7.74
CA ALA A 93 2.31 14.78 7.06
C ALA A 93 2.61 15.76 5.92
N PHE A 94 1.62 16.09 5.09
CA PHE A 94 1.76 17.10 4.04
C PHE A 94 1.95 18.52 4.60
N ALA A 95 1.37 18.83 5.77
CA ALA A 95 1.59 20.11 6.45
C ALA A 95 3.05 20.31 6.88
N LEU A 96 3.71 19.26 7.35
CA LEU A 96 5.13 19.30 7.69
C LEU A 96 6.03 19.49 6.45
N GLU A 97 5.65 18.90 5.31
CA GLU A 97 6.38 19.10 4.05
C GLU A 97 6.23 20.53 3.49
N ASN A 98 5.06 21.16 3.72
CA ASN A 98 4.75 22.51 3.23
C ASN A 98 5.04 23.62 4.24
N GLU A 99 5.60 23.30 5.41
CA GLU A 99 5.90 24.27 6.49
C GLU A 99 6.89 25.36 6.03
N GLU A 100 7.69 25.08 5.00
CA GLU A 100 8.64 26.05 4.40
C GLU A 100 7.95 27.14 3.57
N ASN A 101 6.71 26.92 3.11
CA ASN A 101 5.99 27.81 2.18
C ASN A 101 4.83 28.60 2.83
N ASP A 102 4.49 28.36 4.11
CA ASP A 102 3.36 28.99 4.82
C ASP A 102 2.00 28.86 4.08
N GLU A 103 1.87 27.83 3.24
CA GLU A 103 0.66 27.54 2.48
C GLU A 103 -0.25 26.57 3.25
N GLU A 104 -1.55 26.87 3.29
CA GLU A 104 -2.54 25.97 3.85
C GLU A 104 -2.65 24.70 2.97
N VAL A 105 -2.38 23.54 3.57
CA VAL A 105 -2.38 22.25 2.86
C VAL A 105 -3.78 21.81 2.49
N VAL A 106 -4.77 22.04 3.35
CA VAL A 106 -6.17 21.69 3.06
C VAL A 106 -6.80 22.83 2.30
N CYS A 107 -7.30 22.56 1.11
CA CYS A 107 -7.97 23.57 0.32
C CYS A 107 -9.47 23.52 0.56
N VAL A 108 -10.02 24.63 1.06
CA VAL A 108 -11.46 24.77 1.25
C VAL A 108 -12.11 25.10 -0.10
N PRO A 109 -12.93 24.20 -0.69
CA PRO A 109 -13.60 24.50 -1.94
C PRO A 109 -14.66 25.58 -1.74
N ASN A 110 -14.82 26.47 -2.72
CA ASN A 110 -15.89 27.47 -2.68
C ASN A 110 -17.28 26.81 -2.89
N ALA A 111 -18.35 27.58 -2.72
CA ALA A 111 -19.72 27.06 -2.83
C ALA A 111 -20.04 26.45 -4.21
N ASP A 112 -19.42 26.92 -5.29
CA ASP A 112 -19.64 26.40 -6.65
C ASP A 112 -18.92 25.06 -6.86
N ALA A 113 -17.68 24.97 -6.39
CA ALA A 113 -16.87 23.76 -6.41
C ALA A 113 -17.49 22.65 -5.55
N MET A 114 -17.95 22.99 -4.33
CA MET A 114 -18.65 22.05 -3.46
C MET A 114 -19.91 21.50 -4.12
N ARG A 115 -20.75 22.36 -4.71
CA ARG A 115 -21.95 21.89 -5.43
C ARG A 115 -21.61 20.94 -6.57
N GLY A 116 -20.57 21.24 -7.35
CA GLY A 116 -20.16 20.39 -8.46
C GLY A 116 -19.66 19.02 -7.98
N LEU A 117 -18.83 18.97 -6.92
CA LEU A 117 -18.38 17.72 -6.30
C LEU A 117 -19.56 16.93 -5.74
N ASP A 118 -20.47 17.59 -5.03
CA ASP A 118 -21.68 16.98 -4.48
C ASP A 118 -22.57 16.40 -5.58
N GLN A 119 -22.72 17.08 -6.72
CA GLN A 119 -23.50 16.57 -7.85
C GLN A 119 -22.87 15.32 -8.47
N ILE A 120 -21.55 15.31 -8.67
CA ILE A 120 -20.82 14.12 -9.15
C ILE A 120 -21.03 12.96 -8.17
N MET A 121 -20.77 13.18 -6.88
CA MET A 121 -20.91 12.16 -5.86
C MET A 121 -22.35 11.68 -5.72
N HIS A 122 -23.33 12.59 -5.75
CA HIS A 122 -24.74 12.23 -5.68
C HIS A 122 -25.16 11.33 -6.85
N GLN A 123 -24.68 11.61 -8.06
CA GLN A 123 -24.95 10.77 -9.23
C GLN A 123 -24.37 9.36 -9.07
N LEU A 124 -23.15 9.23 -8.52
CA LEU A 124 -22.52 7.94 -8.24
C LEU A 124 -23.24 7.18 -7.11
N ILE A 125 -23.40 7.83 -5.95
CA ILE A 125 -24.01 7.23 -4.75
C ILE A 125 -25.43 6.74 -5.02
N LYS A 126 -26.25 7.54 -5.74
CA LYS A 126 -27.63 7.15 -6.07
C LYS A 126 -27.72 5.94 -7.01
N SER A 127 -26.66 5.69 -7.79
CA SER A 127 -26.61 4.60 -8.76
C SER A 127 -26.03 3.31 -8.19
N GLY A 128 -25.34 3.36 -7.05
CA GLY A 128 -24.81 2.22 -6.33
C GLY A 128 -25.64 1.85 -5.09
N ASP A 129 -25.39 0.67 -4.55
CA ASP A 129 -25.75 0.31 -3.18
C ASP A 129 -24.44 0.37 -2.38
N LEU A 130 -24.18 1.52 -1.76
CA LEU A 130 -22.91 1.81 -1.11
C LEU A 130 -23.06 1.68 0.41
N ASP A 131 -22.09 1.06 1.04
CA ASP A 131 -22.10 0.80 2.48
C ASP A 131 -21.64 2.01 3.31
N TYR A 132 -21.00 3.00 2.68
CA TYR A 132 -20.42 4.18 3.33
C TYR A 132 -21.03 5.50 2.87
N THR A 133 -20.92 6.50 3.75
CA THR A 133 -21.04 7.91 3.37
C THR A 133 -19.66 8.43 3.01
N TYR A 134 -19.56 9.15 1.89
CA TYR A 134 -18.29 9.62 1.38
C TYR A 134 -18.05 11.08 1.72
N GLU A 135 -16.85 11.38 2.18
CA GLU A 135 -16.38 12.73 2.47
C GLU A 135 -15.13 13.01 1.65
N ILE A 136 -15.15 14.12 0.90
CA ILE A 136 -14.03 14.53 0.05
C ILE A 136 -13.24 15.62 0.77
N THR A 137 -11.94 15.38 0.94
CA THR A 137 -10.97 16.41 1.35
C THR A 137 -10.04 16.68 0.18
N VAL A 138 -9.81 17.96 -0.14
CA VAL A 138 -8.84 18.34 -1.17
C VAL A 138 -7.58 18.87 -0.50
N ILE A 139 -6.43 18.29 -0.85
CA ILE A 139 -5.13 18.76 -0.38
C ILE A 139 -4.31 19.34 -1.52
N ARG A 140 -3.53 20.37 -1.21
CA ARG A 140 -2.55 20.96 -2.11
C ARG A 140 -1.39 19.99 -2.30
N SER A 141 -1.15 19.61 -3.54
CA SER A 141 -0.02 18.77 -3.94
C SER A 141 0.27 18.95 -5.44
N ASP A 142 1.55 18.84 -5.78
CA ASP A 142 2.09 18.79 -7.15
C ASP A 142 1.98 17.39 -7.78
N MET A 143 1.45 16.42 -7.06
CA MET A 143 1.18 15.07 -7.53
C MET A 143 -0.29 14.91 -7.92
N ALA A 144 -0.56 14.54 -9.17
CA ALA A 144 -1.90 14.12 -9.57
C ALA A 144 -2.21 12.74 -8.98
N ASN A 145 -2.94 12.73 -7.86
CA ASN A 145 -3.37 11.51 -7.19
C ASN A 145 -4.72 11.67 -6.46
N ALA A 146 -5.29 10.53 -6.07
CA ALA A 146 -6.40 10.42 -5.14
C ALA A 146 -6.17 9.21 -4.24
N ILE A 147 -6.74 9.23 -3.04
CA ILE A 147 -6.62 8.11 -2.10
C ILE A 147 -7.96 7.91 -1.37
N ALA A 148 -8.53 6.72 -1.52
CA ALA A 148 -9.55 6.19 -0.63
C ALA A 148 -8.93 5.68 0.68
N LEU A 149 -9.40 6.23 1.79
CA LEU A 149 -9.12 5.79 3.14
C LEU A 149 -10.30 4.95 3.68
N PRO A 150 -10.10 4.17 4.76
CA PRO A 150 -11.17 3.39 5.35
C PRO A 150 -12.40 4.24 5.68
N GLY A 151 -13.60 3.65 5.59
CA GLY A 151 -14.81 4.29 6.08
C GLY A 151 -15.33 5.50 5.28
N GLY A 152 -14.99 5.59 3.98
CA GLY A 152 -15.58 6.58 3.06
C GLY A 152 -14.83 7.91 2.95
N GLN A 153 -13.66 8.03 3.57
CA GLN A 153 -12.83 9.24 3.47
C GLN A 153 -12.04 9.22 2.15
N ILE A 154 -12.22 10.22 1.29
CA ILE A 154 -11.50 10.35 0.02
C ILE A 154 -10.65 11.63 0.06
N VAL A 155 -9.35 11.49 -0.21
CA VAL A 155 -8.42 12.60 -0.32
C VAL A 155 -8.09 12.82 -1.80
N LEU A 156 -8.44 13.99 -2.34
CA LEU A 156 -8.11 14.41 -3.71
C LEU A 156 -6.92 15.37 -3.68
N PHE A 157 -6.01 15.20 -4.62
CA PHE A 157 -4.82 16.04 -4.71
C PHE A 157 -5.04 17.11 -5.78
N SER A 158 -4.63 18.34 -5.51
CA SER A 158 -4.95 19.48 -6.38
C SER A 158 -4.46 19.34 -7.82
N ASP A 159 -3.30 18.72 -8.06
CA ASP A 159 -2.81 18.53 -9.43
C ASP A 159 -3.68 17.53 -10.22
N LEU A 160 -4.37 16.59 -9.56
CA LEU A 160 -5.33 15.70 -10.22
C LEU A 160 -6.51 16.50 -10.79
N LEU A 161 -7.05 17.44 -10.01
CA LEU A 161 -8.17 18.29 -10.44
C LEU A 161 -7.80 19.16 -11.64
N GLN A 162 -6.55 19.65 -11.67
CA GLN A 162 -6.02 20.43 -12.80
C GLN A 162 -5.69 19.56 -14.01
N MET A 163 -5.39 18.28 -13.78
CA MET A 163 -5.13 17.31 -14.83
C MET A 163 -6.42 16.79 -15.46
N ALA A 164 -7.48 16.60 -14.67
CA ALA A 164 -8.78 16.19 -15.15
C ALA A 164 -9.32 17.22 -16.15
N THR A 165 -9.70 16.76 -17.35
CA THR A 165 -10.18 17.64 -18.43
C THR A 165 -11.70 17.64 -18.57
N SER A 166 -12.39 16.83 -17.77
CA SER A 166 -13.85 16.71 -17.77
C SER A 166 -14.35 16.20 -16.43
N PRO A 167 -15.60 16.52 -16.06
CA PRO A 167 -16.22 15.98 -14.86
C PRO A 167 -16.42 14.47 -14.93
N GLU A 168 -16.58 13.89 -16.12
CA GLU A 168 -16.63 12.45 -16.33
C GLU A 168 -15.31 11.76 -15.97
N GLY A 169 -14.17 12.38 -16.29
CA GLY A 169 -12.86 11.88 -15.89
C GLY A 169 -12.70 11.86 -14.37
N LEU A 170 -13.10 12.94 -13.69
CA LEU A 170 -13.09 13.02 -12.22
C LEU A 170 -14.08 12.02 -11.59
N ALA A 171 -15.29 11.91 -12.13
CA ALA A 171 -16.27 10.92 -11.69
C ALA A 171 -15.74 9.48 -11.82
N GLY A 172 -14.95 9.20 -12.86
CA GLY A 172 -14.25 7.94 -13.02
C GLY A 172 -13.24 7.66 -11.90
N VAL A 173 -12.42 8.65 -11.54
CA VAL A 173 -11.47 8.50 -10.41
C VAL A 173 -12.23 8.29 -9.10
N LEU A 174 -13.28 9.06 -8.85
CA LEU A 174 -14.11 8.90 -7.66
C LEU A 174 -14.78 7.51 -7.61
N ALA A 175 -15.27 6.99 -8.73
CA ALA A 175 -15.82 5.64 -8.80
C ALA A 175 -14.78 4.55 -8.50
N HIS A 176 -13.53 4.76 -8.91
CA HIS A 176 -12.40 3.89 -8.57
C HIS A 176 -12.07 3.92 -7.07
N GLU A 177 -11.99 5.12 -6.48
CA GLU A 177 -11.76 5.28 -5.04
C GLU A 177 -12.90 4.69 -4.19
N ILE A 178 -14.16 4.88 -4.61
CA ILE A 178 -15.34 4.22 -4.01
C ILE A 178 -15.15 2.69 -4.03
N GLY A 179 -14.70 2.13 -5.15
CA GLY A 179 -14.41 0.70 -5.27
C GLY A 179 -13.36 0.20 -4.28
N HIS A 180 -12.31 0.98 -4.00
CA HIS A 180 -11.34 0.63 -2.95
C HIS A 180 -11.96 0.63 -1.56
N THR A 181 -12.84 1.58 -1.24
CA THR A 181 -13.54 1.63 0.05
C THR A 181 -14.50 0.46 0.21
N GLU A 182 -15.36 0.20 -0.78
CA GLU A 182 -16.39 -0.85 -0.72
C GLU A 182 -15.78 -2.25 -0.69
N MET A 183 -14.58 -2.43 -1.24
CA MET A 183 -13.82 -3.69 -1.16
C MET A 183 -12.88 -3.76 0.08
N HIS A 184 -12.94 -2.76 0.97
CA HIS A 184 -12.11 -2.64 2.18
C HIS A 184 -10.60 -2.70 1.91
N HIS A 185 -10.14 -2.30 0.72
CA HIS A 185 -8.73 -2.43 0.34
C HIS A 185 -7.80 -1.61 1.25
N GLY A 186 -8.22 -0.40 1.64
CA GLY A 186 -7.46 0.44 2.58
C GLY A 186 -7.30 -0.23 3.96
N LEU A 187 -8.40 -0.79 4.49
CA LEU A 187 -8.39 -1.49 5.77
C LEU A 187 -7.53 -2.76 5.73
N ARG A 188 -7.63 -3.55 4.65
CA ARG A 188 -6.77 -4.73 4.43
C ARG A 188 -5.29 -4.36 4.42
N LYS A 189 -4.93 -3.27 3.74
CA LYS A 189 -3.54 -2.78 3.72
C LYS A 189 -3.07 -2.37 5.10
N MET A 190 -3.90 -1.67 5.86
CA MET A 190 -3.55 -1.27 7.21
C MET A 190 -3.33 -2.48 8.12
N PHE A 191 -4.22 -3.48 8.09
CA PHE A 191 -4.02 -4.72 8.85
C PHE A 191 -2.83 -5.54 8.38
N TYR A 192 -2.55 -5.54 7.08
CA TYR A 192 -1.34 -6.16 6.56
C TYR A 192 -0.08 -5.48 7.11
N GLY A 193 -0.03 -4.14 7.06
CA GLY A 193 1.06 -3.34 7.60
C GLY A 193 1.27 -3.57 9.10
N ILE A 194 0.19 -3.55 9.89
CA ILE A 194 0.24 -3.85 11.33
C ILE A 194 0.75 -5.27 11.55
N GLY A 195 0.21 -6.27 10.84
CA GLY A 195 0.64 -7.67 10.96
C GLY A 195 2.12 -7.85 10.64
N LEU A 196 2.61 -7.21 9.58
CA LEU A 196 4.02 -7.20 9.21
C LEU A 196 4.88 -6.50 10.26
N GLY A 197 4.42 -5.35 10.79
CA GLY A 197 5.10 -4.61 11.84
C GLY A 197 5.28 -5.42 13.12
N GLN A 198 4.25 -6.19 13.52
CA GLN A 198 4.35 -7.08 14.67
C GLN A 198 5.35 -8.22 14.45
N LEU A 199 5.46 -8.75 13.22
CA LEU A 199 6.47 -9.76 12.89
C LEU A 199 7.89 -9.17 12.94
N ILE A 200 8.08 -7.96 12.41
CA ILE A 200 9.38 -7.25 12.49
C ILE A 200 9.75 -7.02 13.95
N TRP A 201 8.82 -6.55 14.78
CA TRP A 201 9.06 -6.35 16.20
C TRP A 201 9.45 -7.65 16.90
N LEU A 202 8.70 -8.73 16.68
CA LEU A 202 8.94 -10.03 17.31
C LEU A 202 10.29 -10.66 16.90
N PHE A 203 10.59 -10.69 15.61
CA PHE A 203 11.77 -11.38 15.06
C PHE A 203 13.00 -10.48 14.92
N GLY A 204 12.81 -9.16 14.91
CA GLY A 204 13.87 -8.14 14.88
C GLY A 204 14.40 -7.75 16.26
N GLY A 205 13.87 -8.33 17.34
CA GLY A 205 14.34 -8.07 18.69
C GLY A 205 13.78 -6.79 19.32
N GLY A 206 12.54 -6.42 18.99
CA GLY A 206 11.85 -5.25 19.50
C GLY A 206 12.09 -3.98 18.68
N LEU A 207 12.62 -4.11 17.46
CA LEU A 207 12.70 -3.00 16.52
C LEU A 207 11.30 -2.58 16.09
N ASP A 208 10.97 -1.30 16.27
CA ASP A 208 9.73 -0.75 15.75
C ASP A 208 9.77 -0.74 14.22
N ALA A 209 8.67 -1.16 13.61
CA ALA A 209 8.52 -1.02 12.17
C ALA A 209 8.37 0.47 11.83
N PRO A 210 8.93 0.93 10.71
CA PRO A 210 8.64 2.28 10.21
C PRO A 210 7.13 2.48 10.11
N ILE A 211 6.60 3.58 10.66
CA ILE A 211 5.16 3.92 10.55
C ILE A 211 4.71 3.96 9.09
N ASP A 212 5.60 4.44 8.23
CA ASP A 212 5.52 4.41 6.78
C ASP A 212 5.14 3.03 6.20
N LEU A 213 5.67 1.95 6.77
CA LEU A 213 5.33 0.57 6.38
C LEU A 213 3.85 0.23 6.65
N LEU A 214 3.18 0.96 7.53
CA LEU A 214 1.78 0.73 7.90
C LEU A 214 0.80 1.33 6.89
N PHE A 215 1.17 2.44 6.23
CA PHE A 215 0.23 3.24 5.44
C PHE A 215 0.56 3.30 3.95
N GLN A 216 1.80 2.99 3.58
CA GLN A 216 2.39 3.60 2.39
C GLN A 216 2.80 2.53 1.34
N HIS A 217 2.41 1.28 1.55
CA HIS A 217 2.42 0.27 0.48
C HIS A 217 1.45 0.65 -0.64
N SER A 218 1.81 0.44 -1.90
CA SER A 218 0.88 0.58 -3.03
C SER A 218 -0.16 -0.54 -3.03
N TYR A 219 -1.32 -0.32 -3.64
CA TYR A 219 -2.30 -1.39 -3.84
C TYR A 219 -1.74 -2.51 -4.72
N SER A 220 -2.14 -3.75 -4.44
CA SER A 220 -1.75 -4.89 -5.27
C SER A 220 -2.44 -4.81 -6.65
N ARG A 221 -1.86 -5.45 -7.66
CA ARG A 221 -2.47 -5.51 -9.01
C ARG A 221 -3.89 -6.09 -9.00
N GLN A 222 -4.17 -7.02 -8.08
CA GLN A 222 -5.50 -7.59 -7.92
C GLN A 222 -6.47 -6.55 -7.34
N MET A 223 -6.07 -5.82 -6.30
CA MET A 223 -6.88 -4.76 -5.70
C MET A 223 -7.22 -3.65 -6.70
N GLU A 224 -6.25 -3.26 -7.53
CA GLU A 224 -6.49 -2.29 -8.62
C GLU A 224 -7.49 -2.83 -9.64
N HIS A 225 -7.36 -4.10 -10.03
CA HIS A 225 -8.27 -4.72 -10.98
C HIS A 225 -9.70 -4.81 -10.43
N ASP A 226 -9.86 -5.19 -9.16
CA ASP A 226 -11.16 -5.29 -8.50
C ASP A 226 -11.82 -3.90 -8.37
N ALA A 227 -11.04 -2.87 -8.04
CA ALA A 227 -11.51 -1.48 -8.00
C ALA A 227 -11.88 -0.94 -9.39
N ASP A 228 -11.09 -1.25 -10.43
CA ASP A 228 -11.40 -0.85 -11.82
C ASP A 228 -12.71 -1.50 -12.30
N LEU A 229 -12.94 -2.79 -12.00
CA LEU A 229 -14.17 -3.50 -12.34
C LEU A 229 -15.38 -2.92 -11.58
N TYR A 230 -15.20 -2.59 -10.30
CA TYR A 230 -16.23 -1.93 -9.52
C TYR A 230 -16.57 -0.55 -10.10
N ALA A 231 -15.56 0.24 -10.45
CA ALA A 231 -15.72 1.55 -11.05
C ALA A 231 -16.51 1.46 -12.37
N LEU A 232 -16.19 0.49 -13.22
CA LEU A 232 -16.94 0.25 -14.46
C LEU A 232 -18.41 -0.08 -14.22
N ASP A 233 -18.71 -0.95 -13.27
CA ASP A 233 -20.09 -1.28 -12.91
C ASP A 233 -20.84 -0.03 -12.39
N LEU A 234 -20.21 0.73 -11.49
CA LEU A 234 -20.79 1.94 -10.93
C LEU A 234 -21.01 3.03 -11.98
N LEU A 235 -20.01 3.31 -12.83
CA LEU A 235 -20.12 4.27 -13.94
C LEU A 235 -21.21 3.85 -14.93
N GLY A 236 -21.35 2.56 -15.20
CA GLY A 236 -22.40 2.01 -16.06
C GLY A 236 -23.79 2.30 -15.50
N LYS A 237 -23.99 2.06 -14.20
CA LYS A 237 -25.25 2.39 -13.49
C LYS A 237 -25.49 3.91 -13.38
N ALA A 238 -24.42 4.69 -13.24
CA ALA A 238 -24.46 6.15 -13.18
C ALA A 238 -24.65 6.80 -14.55
N LYS A 239 -24.55 6.03 -15.65
CA LYS A 239 -24.58 6.53 -17.03
C LYS A 239 -23.52 7.61 -17.25
N VAL A 240 -22.30 7.32 -16.84
CA VAL A 240 -21.12 8.16 -17.05
C VAL A 240 -20.19 7.44 -18.02
N THR A 241 -19.59 8.17 -18.97
CA THR A 241 -18.63 7.59 -19.92
C THR A 241 -17.38 7.08 -19.21
N SER A 242 -16.89 5.92 -19.63
CA SER A 242 -15.60 5.38 -19.15
C SER A 242 -14.40 5.92 -19.93
N HIS A 243 -14.64 6.53 -21.10
CA HIS A 243 -13.58 6.97 -22.00
C HIS A 243 -12.73 8.10 -21.40
N ASP A 244 -13.35 8.98 -20.61
CA ASP A 244 -12.67 10.15 -20.06
C ASP A 244 -11.74 9.79 -18.91
N LEU A 245 -12.10 8.77 -18.10
CA LEU A 245 -11.18 8.17 -17.14
C LEU A 245 -9.99 7.52 -17.86
N ALA A 246 -10.24 6.78 -18.95
CA ALA A 246 -9.15 6.19 -19.72
C ALA A 246 -8.17 7.25 -20.27
N ALA A 247 -8.70 8.37 -20.76
CA ALA A 247 -7.90 9.50 -21.24
C ALA A 247 -7.10 10.16 -20.11
N LEU A 248 -7.70 10.30 -18.92
CA LEU A 248 -7.02 10.83 -17.73
C LEU A 248 -5.88 9.92 -17.28
N LEU A 249 -6.10 8.60 -17.20
CA LEU A 249 -5.06 7.61 -16.88
C LEU A 249 -3.88 7.67 -17.87
N GLU A 250 -4.16 7.79 -19.17
CA GLU A 250 -3.11 7.96 -20.18
C GLU A 250 -2.33 9.27 -20.01
N LYS A 251 -3.01 10.35 -19.61
CA LYS A 251 -2.38 11.64 -19.33
C LYS A 251 -1.46 11.54 -18.11
N MET A 252 -1.93 10.92 -17.02
CA MET A 252 -1.13 10.65 -15.81
C MET A 252 0.11 9.82 -16.13
N SER A 253 -0.05 8.73 -16.89
CA SER A 253 1.03 7.85 -17.32
C SER A 253 2.11 8.58 -18.14
N ARG A 254 1.68 9.45 -19.07
CA ARG A 254 2.58 10.28 -19.88
C ARG A 254 3.31 11.34 -19.06
N GLN A 255 2.65 11.98 -18.10
CA GLN A 255 3.28 12.98 -17.22
C GLN A 255 4.36 12.34 -16.34
N ARG A 256 4.07 11.16 -15.77
CA ARG A 256 5.06 10.37 -15.00
C ARG A 256 6.30 10.03 -15.83
N THR A 257 6.09 9.62 -17.09
CA THR A 257 7.19 9.31 -18.02
C THR A 257 7.99 10.56 -18.39
N ARG A 258 7.33 11.69 -18.66
CA ARG A 258 7.98 12.95 -19.09
C ARG A 258 8.83 13.58 -18.01
N ASN A 259 8.39 13.54 -16.76
CA ASN A 259 9.13 14.18 -15.67
C ASN A 259 10.39 13.39 -15.26
N GLY A 260 10.72 12.27 -15.93
CA GLY A 260 11.81 11.37 -15.52
C GLY A 260 11.54 10.67 -14.18
N LEU A 261 10.35 10.89 -13.61
CA LEU A 261 9.90 10.46 -12.29
C LEU A 261 9.60 8.96 -12.23
N GLN A 262 9.75 8.23 -13.35
CA GLN A 262 9.68 6.77 -13.37
C GLN A 262 10.69 6.12 -12.40
N ASN A 263 11.75 6.86 -12.01
CA ASN A 263 12.72 6.48 -10.98
C ASN A 263 12.78 7.44 -9.77
N THR A 264 11.91 8.46 -9.68
CA THR A 264 12.05 9.55 -8.69
C THR A 264 10.79 9.86 -7.89
N ILE A 265 9.59 9.45 -8.35
CA ILE A 265 8.46 9.23 -7.43
C ILE A 265 8.63 7.78 -6.98
N PRO A 266 9.04 7.49 -5.73
CA PRO A 266 9.02 6.14 -5.19
C PRO A 266 7.67 5.49 -5.53
N GLU A 267 7.66 4.24 -6.00
CA GLU A 267 6.43 3.51 -6.35
C GLU A 267 5.38 3.52 -5.20
N PHE A 268 5.92 3.67 -3.99
CA PHE A 268 5.30 3.97 -2.70
C PHE A 268 4.47 5.27 -2.60
N LEU A 269 4.82 6.33 -3.34
CA LEU A 269 4.04 7.57 -3.40
C LEU A 269 2.89 7.50 -4.43
N SER A 270 2.90 6.50 -5.32
CA SER A 270 1.75 6.15 -6.15
C SER A 270 0.93 5.09 -5.40
N SER A 271 -0.16 5.51 -4.76
CA SER A 271 -1.13 4.58 -4.15
C SER A 271 -1.57 3.50 -5.13
N HIS A 272 -1.74 3.89 -6.41
CA HIS A 272 -2.19 3.04 -7.51
C HIS A 272 -1.06 2.83 -8.53
N PRO A 273 -0.41 1.66 -8.61
CA PRO A 273 0.57 1.41 -9.66
C PRO A 273 -0.12 1.43 -11.04
N ASP A 274 0.47 2.17 -11.98
CA ASP A 274 -0.02 2.18 -13.36
C ASP A 274 0.38 0.86 -14.03
N THR A 275 -0.54 0.24 -14.76
CA THR A 275 -0.26 -0.98 -15.51
C THR A 275 -0.69 -0.81 -16.95
N ASP A 276 0.13 -1.31 -17.87
CA ASP A 276 -0.12 -1.37 -19.31
C ASP A 276 -1.39 -2.21 -19.57
N GLY A 277 -2.57 -1.61 -19.42
CA GLY A 277 -3.84 -2.31 -19.54
C GLY A 277 -5.05 -1.64 -18.89
N ARG A 278 -4.87 -0.82 -17.84
CA ARG A 278 -6.01 -0.17 -17.14
C ARG A 278 -6.78 0.78 -18.05
N SER A 279 -6.09 1.70 -18.73
CA SER A 279 -6.74 2.60 -19.68
C SER A 279 -7.42 1.85 -20.82
N ALA A 280 -6.87 0.72 -21.26
CA ALA A 280 -7.48 -0.13 -22.29
C ALA A 280 -8.79 -0.75 -21.79
N LEU A 281 -8.83 -1.26 -20.56
CA LEU A 281 -10.04 -1.80 -19.93
C LEU A 281 -11.20 -0.79 -19.95
N PHE A 282 -10.94 0.46 -19.56
CA PHE A 282 -11.95 1.52 -19.59
C PHE A 282 -12.36 1.94 -21.02
N LYS A 283 -11.45 1.88 -21.99
CA LYS A 283 -11.77 2.12 -23.41
C LYS A 283 -12.64 1.01 -24.00
N GLU A 284 -12.37 -0.23 -23.64
CA GLU A 284 -13.09 -1.41 -24.15
C GLU A 284 -14.50 -1.52 -23.60
N ALA A 285 -14.74 -1.04 -22.37
CA ALA A 285 -16.06 -1.02 -21.74
C ALA A 285 -17.10 -0.17 -22.50
N ARG A 286 -16.67 0.86 -23.24
CA ARG A 286 -17.50 1.72 -24.11
C ARG A 286 -18.77 2.25 -23.40
N LEU A 287 -18.67 2.56 -22.11
CA LEU A 287 -19.78 3.17 -21.39
C LEU A 287 -20.05 4.58 -21.95
N THR A 288 -21.31 4.98 -21.96
CA THR A 288 -21.73 6.27 -22.51
C THR A 288 -22.62 7.01 -21.52
N GLY A 289 -22.66 8.32 -21.68
CA GLY A 289 -23.40 9.23 -20.82
C GLY A 289 -22.49 10.33 -20.29
N LYS A 290 -22.99 11.11 -19.33
CA LYS A 290 -22.36 12.36 -18.88
C LYS A 290 -22.65 12.62 -17.42
N VAL A 291 -21.82 13.45 -16.82
CA VAL A 291 -22.12 14.06 -15.53
C VAL A 291 -22.94 15.33 -15.79
N ASP A 292 -24.07 15.48 -15.11
CA ASP A 292 -24.94 16.64 -15.30
C ASP A 292 -24.61 17.76 -14.31
N ILE A 293 -23.48 18.45 -14.54
CA ILE A 293 -23.08 19.63 -13.77
C ILE A 293 -22.98 20.89 -14.63
N PRO A 294 -23.29 22.09 -14.09
CA PRO A 294 -23.03 23.34 -14.76
C PRO A 294 -21.53 23.55 -15.04
N TYR A 295 -21.21 24.16 -16.19
CA TYR A 295 -19.81 24.45 -16.55
C TYR A 295 -19.11 25.37 -15.55
N ALA A 296 -19.85 26.29 -14.92
CA ALA A 296 -19.30 27.16 -13.87
C ALA A 296 -18.86 26.37 -12.63
N ASP A 297 -19.65 25.36 -12.24
CA ASP A 297 -19.33 24.49 -11.09
C ASP A 297 -18.13 23.60 -11.43
N TRP A 298 -18.03 23.07 -12.66
CA TRP A 298 -16.83 22.37 -13.14
C TRP A 298 -15.57 23.24 -13.08
N LEU A 299 -15.65 24.47 -13.61
CA LEU A 299 -14.53 25.40 -13.59
C LEU A 299 -14.13 25.76 -12.15
N ALA A 300 -15.09 25.82 -11.22
CA ALA A 300 -14.79 26.04 -9.81
C ALA A 300 -14.02 24.85 -9.20
N ILE A 301 -14.33 23.61 -9.58
CA ILE A 301 -13.57 22.41 -9.17
C ILE A 301 -12.13 22.47 -9.69
N GLU A 302 -11.93 22.78 -10.97
CA GLU A 302 -10.58 22.87 -11.58
C GLU A 302 -9.68 23.93 -10.91
N ASN A 303 -10.29 24.91 -10.24
CA ASN A 303 -9.60 26.00 -9.56
C ASN A 303 -9.52 25.83 -8.02
N ILE A 304 -9.92 24.68 -7.47
CA ILE A 304 -9.62 24.37 -6.06
C ILE A 304 -8.09 24.38 -5.88
N CYS A 305 -7.61 25.01 -4.81
CA CYS A 305 -6.19 25.25 -4.52
C CYS A 305 -5.45 26.14 -5.52
N ARG A 306 -6.11 26.80 -6.48
CA ARG A 306 -5.44 27.77 -7.36
C ARG A 306 -5.52 29.17 -6.81
N PHE A 307 -4.62 29.48 -5.88
CA PHE A 307 -4.25 30.84 -5.49
C PHE A 307 -2.77 30.85 -5.08
#